data_AF-A0A934HZ37-F1
#
_entry.id   AF-A0A934HZ37-F1
#
_cell.length_a   1.000
_cell.length_b   1.000
_cell.length_c   1.000
_cell.angle_alpha   90.00
_cell.angle_beta   90.00
_cell.angle_gamma   90.00
#
_symmetry.space_group_name_H-M   'P 1'
#
loop_
_entity.id
_entity.type
_entity.pdbx_description
1 polymer ?
#
loop_
_entity_poly.entity_id
_entity_poly.type
_entity_poly.pdbx_seq_one_letter_code
_entity_poly.pdbx_strand_id
1 'polypeptide(L)'
;MPTVTPTESLPVERRHIVVALALNIAVITVLTLFKFIFVIAGLWSTAAHRTRDIRLIPFGELFTAHVWYGPPLNIAGNIALFLPFGALVCLLLRDRADRIRRTALTGLGLSLLIETLQFIFAVGYSDVDDLMLNTAGAATGAWFADRYSPHRDGLIIGVSVVFVLIIFFLLALGPTPGRI
;
A
#
# COMPACT_ATOMS: atom_id res chain seq x y z
N MET A 1 -4.38 38.69 -28.79
CA MET A 1 -4.07 37.72 -27.71
C MET A 1 -3.98 36.34 -28.32
N PRO A 2 -2.86 35.62 -28.21
CA PRO A 2 -2.79 34.25 -28.69
C PRO A 2 -3.61 33.36 -27.75
N THR A 3 -4.59 32.66 -28.31
CA THR A 3 -5.35 31.60 -27.64
C THR A 3 -4.38 30.47 -27.31
N VAL A 4 -4.03 30.32 -26.03
CA VAL A 4 -3.31 29.15 -25.54
C VAL A 4 -4.24 27.94 -25.74
N THR A 5 -3.93 27.12 -26.72
CA THR A 5 -4.59 25.83 -26.89
C THR A 5 -4.31 24.97 -25.66
N PRO A 6 -5.30 24.29 -25.07
CA PRO A 6 -5.04 23.33 -24.00
C PRO A 6 -4.03 22.31 -24.50
N THR A 7 -2.93 22.12 -23.78
CA THR A 7 -1.98 21.06 -24.04
C THR A 7 -2.70 19.73 -23.88
N GLU A 8 -3.10 19.12 -25.00
CA GLU A 8 -3.58 17.73 -25.04
C GLU A 8 -2.45 16.85 -24.50
N SER A 9 -2.59 16.36 -23.28
CA SER A 9 -1.66 15.40 -22.72
C SER A 9 -1.74 14.12 -23.55
N LEU A 10 -0.60 13.63 -24.05
CA LEU A 10 -0.53 12.39 -24.82
C LEU A 10 -1.24 11.24 -24.07
N PRO A 11 -1.96 10.37 -24.78
CA PRO A 11 -2.67 9.26 -24.16
C PRO A 11 -1.68 8.35 -23.43
N VAL A 12 -1.97 8.07 -22.16
CA VAL A 12 -1.15 7.20 -21.32
C VAL A 12 -1.28 5.76 -21.80
N GLU A 13 -0.16 5.17 -22.21
CA GLU A 13 -0.15 3.75 -22.57
C GLU A 13 -0.43 2.84 -21.37
N ARG A 14 -1.22 1.79 -21.59
CA ARG A 14 -1.51 0.75 -20.59
C ARG A 14 -0.25 0.16 -19.95
N ARG A 15 0.85 0.09 -20.70
CA ARG A 15 2.17 -0.38 -20.22
C ARG A 15 2.65 0.43 -19.02
N HIS A 16 2.48 1.75 -19.02
CA HIS A 16 2.93 2.60 -17.91
C HIS A 16 2.17 2.31 -16.62
N ILE A 17 0.85 2.09 -16.72
CA ILE A 17 0.00 1.70 -15.57
C ILE A 17 0.48 0.37 -15.00
N VAL A 18 0.74 -0.62 -15.86
CA VAL A 18 1.20 -1.95 -15.44
C VAL A 18 2.56 -1.89 -14.76
N VAL A 19 3.51 -1.13 -15.30
CA VAL A 19 4.84 -0.97 -14.68
C VAL A 19 4.72 -0.28 -13.32
N ALA A 20 3.96 0.82 -13.23
CA ALA A 20 3.76 1.51 -11.95
C ALA A 20 3.06 0.61 -10.92
N LEU A 21 2.10 -0.21 -11.35
CA LEU A 21 1.41 -1.17 -10.50
C LEU A 21 2.36 -2.26 -9.99
N ALA A 22 3.20 -2.81 -10.86
CA ALA A 22 4.19 -3.82 -10.48
C ALA A 22 5.18 -3.27 -9.43
N LEU A 23 5.65 -2.02 -9.62
CA LEU A 23 6.51 -1.34 -8.65
C LEU A 23 5.81 -1.13 -7.30
N ASN A 24 4.54 -0.74 -7.30
CA ASN A 24 3.75 -0.58 -6.08
C ASN A 24 3.54 -1.92 -5.37
N ILE A 25 3.22 -2.99 -6.10
CA ILE A 25 3.09 -4.34 -5.53
C ILE A 25 4.42 -4.81 -4.92
N ALA A 26 5.55 -4.54 -5.58
CA ALA A 26 6.87 -4.87 -5.04
C ALA A 26 7.14 -4.12 -3.72
N VAL A 27 6.86 -2.81 -3.67
CA VAL A 27 6.98 -2.02 -2.45
C VAL A 27 6.07 -2.53 -1.34
N ILE A 28 4.79 -2.78 -1.63
CA ILE A 28 3.83 -3.33 -0.66
C ILE A 28 4.36 -4.66 -0.12
N THR A 29 4.78 -5.57 -1.01
CA THR A 29 5.29 -6.89 -0.63
C THR A 29 6.53 -6.78 0.25
N VAL A 30 7.49 -5.92 -0.11
CA VAL A 30 8.70 -5.70 0.68
C VAL A 30 8.37 -5.12 2.06
N LEU A 31 7.56 -4.06 2.12
CA LEU A 31 7.24 -3.40 3.36
C LEU A 31 6.37 -4.24 4.29
N THR A 32 5.52 -5.11 3.76
CA THR A 32 4.60 -5.95 4.55
C THR A 32 5.22 -7.28 4.98
N LEU A 33 5.89 -8.01 4.08
CA LEU A 33 6.56 -9.27 4.44
C LEU A 33 7.80 -9.04 5.31
N PHE A 34 8.49 -7.93 5.10
CA PHE A 34 9.71 -7.60 5.82
C PHE A 34 9.52 -6.47 6.84
N LYS A 35 8.29 -6.28 7.37
CA LYS A 35 8.00 -5.34 8.48
C LYS A 35 9.02 -5.48 9.62
N PHE A 36 9.49 -6.71 9.88
CA PHE A 36 10.48 -7.03 10.90
C PHE A 36 11.87 -6.39 10.70
N ILE A 37 12.25 -6.02 9.48
CA ILE A 37 13.54 -5.38 9.18
C ILE A 37 13.46 -3.88 9.48
N PHE A 38 12.27 -3.29 9.38
CA PHE A 38 12.05 -1.87 9.58
C PHE A 38 11.80 -1.57 11.06
N VAL A 39 12.88 -1.30 11.81
CA VAL A 39 12.80 -0.84 13.20
C VAL A 39 12.34 0.63 13.22
N ILE A 40 11.04 0.85 13.11
CA ILE A 40 10.46 2.18 13.34
C ILE A 40 10.41 2.40 14.85
N ALA A 41 11.42 3.09 15.41
CA ALA A 41 11.41 3.79 16.70
C ALA A 41 10.62 3.16 17.88
N GLY A 42 10.65 1.83 18.07
CA GLY A 42 9.93 1.17 19.17
C GLY A 42 8.49 0.74 18.88
N LEU A 43 8.00 0.86 17.64
CA LEU A 43 6.73 0.24 17.19
C LEU A 43 6.83 -1.30 17.12
N TRP A 44 8.02 -1.82 16.81
CA TRP A 44 8.25 -3.23 16.52
C TRP A 44 9.31 -3.81 17.46
N SER A 45 8.95 -4.78 18.29
CA SER A 45 9.88 -5.51 19.16
C SER A 45 10.58 -6.61 18.36
N THR A 46 11.89 -6.52 18.17
CA THR A 46 12.71 -7.55 17.49
C THR A 46 12.55 -8.95 18.10
N ALA A 47 12.12 -9.06 19.36
CA ALA A 47 11.88 -10.32 20.05
C ALA A 47 10.62 -11.09 19.59
N ALA A 48 9.65 -10.42 18.94
CA ALA A 48 8.44 -11.07 18.41
C ALA A 48 8.64 -11.80 17.07
N HIS A 49 9.85 -11.76 16.50
CA HIS A 49 10.07 -12.02 15.07
C HIS A 49 10.58 -13.42 14.71
N ARG A 50 10.24 -14.43 15.53
CA ARG A 50 10.35 -15.85 15.15
C ARG A 50 9.18 -16.69 15.65
N THR A 51 8.05 -16.05 15.94
CA THR A 51 6.83 -16.71 16.40
C THR A 51 5.75 -16.55 15.37
N ARG A 52 5.15 -17.69 15.01
CA ARG A 52 3.98 -17.75 14.17
C ARG A 52 2.77 -17.32 15.01
N ASP A 53 2.38 -16.06 14.87
CA ASP A 53 1.28 -15.46 15.64
C ASP A 53 0.15 -15.03 14.70
N ILE A 54 -1.10 -15.14 15.17
CA ILE A 54 -2.29 -14.73 14.44
C ILE A 54 -3.13 -13.84 15.34
N ARG A 55 -3.34 -12.61 14.90
CA ARG A 55 -4.18 -11.60 15.56
C ARG A 55 -5.51 -11.50 14.83
N LEU A 56 -6.53 -12.10 15.43
CA LEU A 56 -7.88 -12.18 14.87
C LEU A 56 -8.86 -11.21 15.53
N ILE A 57 -8.45 -10.49 16.58
CA ILE A 57 -9.29 -9.52 17.26
C ILE A 57 -9.16 -8.19 16.51
N PRO A 58 -10.21 -7.73 15.81
CA PRO A 58 -10.13 -6.47 15.08
C PRO A 58 -9.89 -5.32 16.04
N PHE A 59 -8.95 -4.45 15.67
CA PHE A 59 -8.48 -3.30 16.42
C PHE A 59 -7.96 -3.64 17.82
N GLY A 60 -7.50 -4.88 18.02
CA GLY A 60 -6.91 -5.31 19.29
C GLY A 60 -5.70 -4.47 19.69
N GLU A 61 -4.93 -4.01 18.71
CA GLU A 61 -3.74 -3.16 18.93
C GLU A 61 -4.08 -1.83 19.63
N LEU A 62 -5.29 -1.28 19.43
CA LEU A 62 -5.72 -0.04 20.11
C LEU A 62 -5.69 -0.18 21.64
N PHE A 63 -5.85 -1.39 22.15
CA PHE A 63 -5.94 -1.67 23.58
C PHE A 63 -4.66 -2.29 24.15
N THR A 64 -3.80 -2.86 23.30
CA THR A 64 -2.58 -3.56 23.72
C THR A 64 -1.30 -2.81 23.39
N ALA A 65 -1.35 -1.73 22.61
CA ALA A 65 -0.18 -0.97 22.21
C ALA A 65 0.57 -0.38 23.41
N HIS A 66 1.88 -0.57 23.44
CA HIS A 66 2.77 0.01 24.44
C HIS A 66 3.07 1.49 24.19
N VAL A 67 2.86 1.95 22.95
CA VAL A 67 3.09 3.33 22.52
C VAL A 67 1.83 3.90 21.88
N TRP A 68 1.44 5.11 22.30
CA TRP A 68 0.19 5.75 21.87
C TRP A 68 0.11 6.01 20.37
N TYR A 69 1.26 6.14 19.70
CA TYR A 69 1.36 6.42 18.27
C TYR A 69 1.42 5.15 17.39
N GLY A 70 1.51 3.95 17.97
CA GLY A 70 1.57 2.69 17.22
C GLY A 70 0.32 2.44 16.37
N PRO A 71 -0.86 2.30 16.99
CA PRO A 71 -2.10 2.03 16.26
C PRO A 71 -2.46 3.07 15.18
N PRO A 72 -2.39 4.40 15.40
CA PRO A 72 -2.70 5.35 14.34
C PRO A 72 -1.70 5.28 13.16
N LEU A 73 -0.42 4.97 13.43
CA LEU A 73 0.55 4.73 12.36
C LEU A 73 0.27 3.44 11.60
N ASN A 74 -0.15 2.36 12.27
CA ASN A 74 -0.53 1.11 11.62
C ASN A 74 -1.74 1.32 10.68
N ILE A 75 -2.79 1.96 11.20
CA ILE A 75 -4.00 2.32 10.44
C ILE A 75 -3.64 3.16 9.21
N ALA A 76 -2.92 4.27 9.42
CA ALA A 76 -2.57 5.18 8.34
C ALA A 76 -1.61 4.53 7.32
N GLY A 77 -0.62 3.76 7.79
CA GLY A 77 0.38 3.11 6.96
C GLY A 77 -0.21 2.07 6.01
N ASN A 78 -1.04 1.16 6.52
CA ASN A 78 -1.70 0.13 5.70
C ASN A 78 -2.63 0.74 4.65
N ILE A 79 -3.45 1.73 5.03
CA ILE A 79 -4.30 2.46 4.08
C ILE A 79 -3.44 3.16 3.02
N ALA A 80 -2.41 3.89 3.44
CA ALA A 80 -1.55 4.66 2.54
C ALA A 80 -0.79 3.79 1.53
N LEU A 81 -0.35 2.60 1.94
CA LEU A 81 0.32 1.64 1.07
C LEU A 81 -0.58 1.16 -0.08
N PHE A 82 -1.86 0.96 0.19
CA PHE A 82 -2.82 0.44 -0.80
C PHE A 82 -3.53 1.53 -1.61
N LEU A 83 -3.43 2.81 -1.23
CA LEU A 83 -3.98 3.93 -2.00
C LEU A 83 -3.48 3.99 -3.46
N PRO A 84 -2.16 4.06 -3.74
CA PRO A 84 -1.66 4.13 -5.12
C PRO A 84 -1.93 2.83 -5.88
N PHE A 85 -1.83 1.68 -5.21
CA PHE A 85 -2.24 0.39 -5.77
C PHE A 85 -3.71 0.40 -6.23
N GLY A 86 -4.63 0.84 -5.37
CA GLY A 86 -6.06 0.91 -5.68
C GLY A 86 -6.37 1.86 -6.83
N ALA A 87 -5.71 3.01 -6.86
CA ALA A 87 -5.85 3.95 -7.97
C ALA A 87 -5.42 3.31 -9.31
N LEU A 88 -4.25 2.66 -9.36
CA LEU A 88 -3.71 2.03 -10.56
C LEU A 88 -4.55 0.83 -11.04
N VAL A 89 -5.05 -0.01 -10.13
CA VAL A 89 -5.97 -1.11 -10.49
C VAL A 89 -7.29 -0.57 -11.03
N CYS A 90 -7.84 0.50 -10.44
CA CYS A 90 -9.04 1.17 -10.95
C CYS A 90 -8.84 1.67 -12.38
N LEU A 91 -7.67 2.26 -12.68
CA LEU A 91 -7.31 2.70 -14.04
C LEU A 91 -7.27 1.53 -15.04
N LEU A 92 -6.72 0.37 -14.65
CA LEU A 92 -6.72 -0.83 -15.49
C LEU A 92 -8.13 -1.38 -15.72
N LEU A 93 -9.06 -1.11 -14.81
CA LEU A 93 -10.46 -1.56 -14.86
C LEU A 93 -11.41 -0.45 -15.31
N ARG A 94 -10.92 0.65 -15.91
CA ARG A 94 -11.74 1.84 -16.20
C ARG A 94 -13.00 1.56 -17.03
N ASP A 95 -12.96 0.56 -17.90
CA ASP A 95 -14.10 0.16 -18.75
C ASP A 95 -15.14 -0.72 -18.03
N ARG A 96 -14.92 -1.03 -16.74
CA ARG A 96 -15.82 -1.84 -15.92
C ARG A 96 -16.68 -0.96 -15.02
N ALA A 97 -18.00 -1.15 -15.07
CA ALA A 97 -18.94 -0.40 -14.23
C ALA A 97 -18.75 -0.68 -12.72
N ASP A 98 -18.28 -1.88 -12.35
CA ASP A 98 -18.04 -2.29 -10.97
C ASP A 98 -16.55 -2.19 -10.56
N ARG A 99 -15.77 -1.32 -11.22
CA ARG A 99 -14.31 -1.18 -11.03
C ARG A 99 -13.88 -0.96 -9.59
N ILE A 100 -14.55 -0.10 -8.82
CA ILE A 100 -14.21 0.14 -7.40
C ILE A 100 -14.34 -1.15 -6.59
N ARG A 101 -15.45 -1.90 -6.76
CA ARG A 101 -15.68 -3.17 -6.07
C ARG A 101 -14.62 -4.21 -6.46
N ARG A 102 -14.32 -4.34 -7.75
CA ARG A 102 -13.28 -5.25 -8.25
C ARG A 102 -11.91 -4.89 -7.70
N THR A 103 -11.58 -3.60 -7.63
CA THR A 103 -10.33 -3.14 -7.04
C THR A 103 -10.26 -3.47 -5.55
N ALA A 104 -11.33 -3.23 -4.79
CA ALA A 104 -11.39 -3.60 -3.38
C ALA A 104 -11.18 -5.12 -3.17
N LEU A 105 -11.83 -5.96 -3.98
CA LEU A 105 -11.63 -7.41 -3.95
C LEU A 105 -10.20 -7.83 -4.35
N THR A 106 -9.59 -7.12 -5.29
CA THR A 106 -8.20 -7.36 -5.68
C THR A 106 -7.24 -6.98 -4.54
N GLY A 107 -7.50 -5.87 -3.84
CA GLY A 107 -6.77 -5.46 -2.64
C GLY A 107 -6.93 -6.45 -1.50
N LEU A 108 -8.14 -6.93 -1.25
CA LEU A 108 -8.43 -7.98 -0.28
C LEU A 108 -7.65 -9.27 -0.60
N GLY A 109 -7.66 -9.71 -1.87
CA GLY A 109 -6.93 -10.89 -2.31
C GLY A 109 -5.41 -10.76 -2.16
N LEU A 110 -4.84 -9.60 -2.53
CA LEU A 110 -3.41 -9.33 -2.35
C LEU A 110 -3.03 -9.30 -0.87
N SER A 111 -3.82 -8.62 -0.05
CA SER A 111 -3.56 -8.55 1.39
C SER A 111 -3.69 -9.92 2.04
N LEU A 112 -4.71 -10.71 1.71
CA LEU A 112 -4.86 -12.08 2.21
C LEU A 112 -3.66 -12.96 1.81
N LEU A 113 -3.16 -12.81 0.59
CA LEU A 113 -1.96 -13.51 0.13
C LEU A 113 -0.76 -13.13 1.01
N ILE A 114 -0.53 -11.83 1.23
CA ILE A 114 0.57 -11.34 2.07
C ILE A 114 0.47 -11.91 3.50
N GLU A 115 -0.69 -11.80 4.14
CA GLU A 115 -0.98 -12.35 5.47
C GLU A 115 -0.69 -13.85 5.54
N THR A 116 -1.14 -14.60 4.52
CA THR A 116 -0.90 -16.03 4.41
C THR A 116 0.60 -16.35 4.29
N LEU A 117 1.34 -15.58 3.48
CA LEU A 117 2.78 -15.76 3.32
C LEU A 117 3.54 -15.40 4.60
N GLN A 118 3.16 -14.34 5.32
CA GLN A 118 3.73 -13.99 6.62
C GLN A 118 3.58 -15.16 7.60
N PHE A 119 2.38 -15.75 7.65
CA PHE A 119 2.09 -16.91 8.48
C PHE A 119 2.84 -18.17 8.05
N ILE A 120 2.95 -18.47 6.75
CA ILE A 120 3.66 -19.65 6.24
C ILE A 120 5.16 -19.56 6.48
N PHE A 121 5.77 -18.40 6.23
CA PHE A 121 7.21 -18.20 6.38
C PHE A 121 7.64 -17.78 7.78
N ALA A 122 6.70 -17.58 8.71
CA ALA A 122 6.95 -17.16 10.09
C ALA A 122 7.81 -15.88 10.19
N VAL A 123 7.58 -14.94 9.26
CA VAL A 123 8.32 -13.66 9.16
C VAL A 123 7.60 -12.50 9.84
N GLY A 124 6.53 -12.78 10.59
CA GLY A 124 5.74 -11.78 11.30
C GLY A 124 4.49 -12.40 11.93
N TYR A 125 3.59 -11.53 12.40
CA TYR A 125 2.24 -11.90 12.81
C TYR A 125 1.28 -11.67 11.65
N SER A 126 0.29 -12.55 11.52
CA SER A 126 -0.83 -12.29 10.60
C SER A 126 -1.92 -11.52 11.34
N ASP A 127 -2.38 -10.41 10.77
CA ASP A 127 -3.30 -9.47 11.41
C ASP A 127 -4.57 -9.22 10.57
N VAL A 128 -5.73 -9.40 11.20
CA VAL A 128 -7.02 -9.08 10.56
C VAL A 128 -7.16 -7.58 10.27
N ASP A 129 -6.50 -6.72 11.07
CA ASP A 129 -6.52 -5.28 10.87
C ASP A 129 -5.79 -4.90 9.57
N ASP A 130 -4.64 -5.51 9.31
CA ASP A 130 -3.89 -5.30 8.06
C ASP A 130 -4.76 -5.66 6.85
N LEU A 131 -5.46 -6.81 6.90
CA LEU A 131 -6.39 -7.23 5.85
C LEU A 131 -7.50 -6.21 5.60
N MET A 132 -8.12 -5.70 6.66
CA MET A 132 -9.21 -4.72 6.58
C MET A 132 -8.72 -3.36 6.08
N LEU A 133 -7.61 -2.86 6.61
CA LEU A 133 -7.04 -1.56 6.30
C LEU A 133 -6.48 -1.48 4.89
N ASN A 134 -5.79 -2.53 4.43
CA ASN A 134 -5.30 -2.61 3.06
C ASN A 134 -6.45 -2.66 2.05
N THR A 135 -7.51 -3.41 2.37
CA THR A 135 -8.73 -3.46 1.54
C THR A 135 -9.41 -2.09 1.48
N ALA A 136 -9.50 -1.39 2.62
CA ALA A 136 -10.02 -0.03 2.69
C ALA A 136 -9.16 0.95 1.86
N GLY A 137 -7.83 0.89 1.98
CA GLY A 137 -6.91 1.70 1.18
C GLY A 137 -7.07 1.48 -0.32
N ALA A 138 -7.24 0.23 -0.77
CA ALA A 138 -7.48 -0.10 -2.17
C ALA A 138 -8.82 0.49 -2.66
N ALA A 139 -9.88 0.38 -1.86
CA ALA A 139 -11.19 0.93 -2.19
C ALA A 139 -11.15 2.46 -2.26
N THR A 140 -10.51 3.11 -1.28
CA THR A 140 -10.35 4.57 -1.24
C THR A 140 -9.52 5.08 -2.42
N GLY A 141 -8.41 4.41 -2.75
CA GLY A 141 -7.58 4.76 -3.90
C GLY A 141 -8.35 4.65 -5.22
N ALA A 142 -9.14 3.58 -5.36
CA ALA A 142 -10.01 3.39 -6.52
C ALA A 142 -11.07 4.48 -6.63
N TRP A 143 -11.72 4.83 -5.52
CA TRP A 143 -12.71 5.89 -5.46
C TRP A 143 -12.13 7.26 -5.84
N PHE A 144 -10.93 7.60 -5.35
CA PHE A 144 -10.26 8.84 -5.74
C PHE A 144 -9.93 8.88 -7.24
N ALA A 145 -9.41 7.77 -7.78
CA ALA A 145 -9.09 7.67 -9.20
C ALA A 145 -10.34 7.80 -10.09
N ASP A 146 -11.42 7.13 -9.71
CA ASP A 146 -12.73 7.16 -10.36
C ASP A 146 -13.31 8.58 -10.42
N ARG A 147 -13.29 9.29 -9.28
CA ARG A 147 -14.05 10.52 -9.10
C ARG A 147 -13.33 11.80 -9.53
N TYR A 148 -12.00 11.84 -9.39
CA TYR A 148 -11.22 13.07 -9.57
C TYR A 148 -10.22 13.02 -10.73
N SER A 149 -9.97 11.86 -11.32
CA SER A 149 -8.94 11.70 -12.36
C SER A 149 -9.41 11.13 -13.71
N PRO A 150 -10.66 11.34 -14.20
CA PRO A 150 -11.11 10.72 -15.45
C PRO A 150 -10.25 11.04 -16.70
N HIS A 151 -9.39 12.07 -16.61
CA HIS A 151 -8.42 12.47 -17.65
C HIS A 151 -7.02 12.79 -17.09
N ARG A 152 -6.67 12.27 -15.91
CA ARG A 152 -5.40 12.58 -15.22
C ARG A 152 -4.56 11.33 -14.96
N ASP A 153 -4.63 10.35 -15.84
CA ASP A 153 -3.94 9.06 -15.70
C ASP A 153 -2.44 9.24 -15.47
N GLY A 154 -1.80 10.19 -16.17
CA GLY A 154 -0.39 10.50 -16.01
C GLY A 154 -0.04 11.06 -14.63
N LEU A 155 -0.93 11.84 -14.01
CA LEU A 155 -0.76 12.34 -12.65
C LEU A 155 -0.85 11.21 -11.63
N ILE A 156 -1.82 10.29 -11.76
CA ILE A 156 -1.94 9.13 -10.87
C ILE A 156 -0.69 8.27 -10.95
N ILE A 157 -0.22 7.98 -12.17
CA ILE A 157 1.02 7.22 -12.36
C ILE A 157 2.20 7.96 -11.75
N GLY A 158 2.35 9.26 -12.03
CA GLY A 158 3.41 10.09 -11.48
C GLY A 158 3.43 10.08 -9.95
N VAL A 159 2.29 10.32 -9.31
CA VAL A 159 2.14 10.27 -7.83
C VAL A 159 2.48 8.87 -7.30
N SER A 160 2.04 7.81 -7.98
CA SER A 160 2.31 6.43 -7.56
C SER A 160 3.79 6.05 -7.69
N VAL A 161 4.48 6.57 -8.72
CA VAL A 161 5.93 6.39 -8.89
C VAL A 161 6.70 7.21 -7.86
N VAL A 162 6.30 8.46 -7.62
CA VAL A 162 6.90 9.30 -6.57
C VAL A 162 6.74 8.65 -5.19
N PHE A 163 5.57 8.09 -4.89
CA PHE A 163 5.35 7.32 -3.67
C PHE A 163 6.37 6.17 -3.53
N VAL A 164 6.54 5.38 -4.58
CA VAL A 164 7.55 4.29 -4.63
C VAL A 164 8.96 4.84 -4.39
N LEU A 165 9.34 5.94 -5.04
CA LEU A 165 10.66 6.56 -4.88
C LEU A 165 10.89 7.09 -3.47
N ILE A 166 9.87 7.71 -2.86
CA ILE A 166 9.91 8.16 -1.46
C ILE A 166 10.15 6.97 -0.55
N ILE A 167 9.40 5.87 -0.74
CA ILE A 167 9.62 4.66 0.06
C ILE A 167 11.05 4.15 -0.12
N PHE A 168 11.54 3.97 -1.35
CA PHE A 168 12.91 3.51 -1.58
C PHE A 168 13.96 4.42 -0.94
N PHE A 169 13.76 5.75 -1.02
CA PHE A 169 14.63 6.72 -0.37
C PHE A 169 14.62 6.56 1.16
N LEU A 170 13.43 6.42 1.77
CA LEU A 170 13.30 6.16 3.21
C LEU A 170 13.95 4.84 3.61
N LEU A 171 13.83 3.79 2.78
CA LEU A 171 14.50 2.52 3.02
C LEU A 171 16.02 2.64 2.95
N ALA A 172 16.55 3.44 2.01
CA ALA A 172 17.98 3.69 1.86
C ALA A 172 18.57 4.52 3.02
N LEU A 173 17.76 5.40 3.64
CA LEU A 173 18.14 6.16 4.83
C LEU A 173 18.01 5.37 6.14
N GLY A 174 17.32 4.23 6.12
CA GLY A 174 17.13 3.38 7.29
C GLY A 174 18.47 2.92 7.88
N PRO A 175 18.57 2.72 9.20
CA PRO A 175 19.79 2.26 9.83
C PRO A 175 20.22 0.92 9.22
N THR A 176 21.47 0.86 8.76
CA THR A 176 22.06 -0.39 8.25
C THR A 176 22.15 -1.38 9.41
N PRO A 177 21.58 -2.60 9.30
CA PRO A 177 21.72 -3.60 10.34
C PRO A 177 23.21 -3.93 10.52
N GLY A 178 23.81 -3.48 11.63
CA GLY A 178 25.24 -3.66 11.92
C GLY A 178 25.95 -2.47 12.55
N ARG A 179 25.32 -1.30 12.72
CA ARG A 179 25.83 -0.20 13.55
C ARG A 179 24.99 -0.04 14.81
N ILE A 180 25.26 -0.89 15.81
CA ILE A 180 24.88 -0.69 17.21
C ILE A 180 26.11 -0.97 18.06
#